data_AF-A0AA40FCH4-F1
#
_entry.id   AF-A0AA40FCH4-F1
#
_cell.length_a   1.000
_cell.length_b   1.000
_cell.length_c   1.000
_cell.angle_alpha   90.00
_cell.angle_beta   90.00
_cell.angle_gamma   90.00
#
_symmetry.space_group_name_H-M   'P 1'
#
loop_
_entity.id
_entity.type
_entity.pdbx_description
1 polymer ?
#
loop_
_entity_poly.entity_id
_entity_poly.type
_entity_poly.pdbx_seq_one_letter_code
_entity_poly.pdbx_strand_id
1 'polypeptide(L)'
;MNSIDDIMIFKEKHIKISDSEIKDLLQNQMKLIDHIKNKQNQDVSDDKVKITDLTSKVNSSKEILQSEKQTLEYKNNVLSKHLNHITELKGEKNKFLDENQQLELQRNKLKTCKRNLKDQALLDQGRRKFALYKEFTKIHWDYEKLEESIAGNVSDKKKYIHHFSYSKEENTKDLSNLLWQEIYQSVAYKDHKDTYDNENVVQN
;
A
#
# COMPACT_ATOMS: atom_id res chain seq x y z
N MET A 1 52.80 -106.04 65.87
CA MET A 1 53.08 -105.72 64.46
C MET A 1 51.76 -105.72 63.69
N ASN A 2 51.00 -104.62 63.72
CA ASN A 2 49.75 -104.44 62.93
C ASN A 2 49.76 -103.05 62.27
N SER A 3 50.89 -102.66 61.66
CA SER A 3 51.08 -101.28 61.19
C SER A 3 50.59 -101.03 59.76
N ILE A 4 50.25 -102.07 58.99
CA ILE A 4 49.93 -101.96 57.56
C ILE A 4 48.40 -102.02 57.34
N ASP A 5 47.69 -102.87 58.07
CA ASP A 5 46.22 -102.97 57.98
C ASP A 5 45.54 -101.69 58.47
N ASP A 6 46.03 -101.07 59.54
CA ASP A 6 45.52 -99.79 60.02
C ASP A 6 45.75 -98.67 58.99
N ILE A 7 46.86 -98.72 58.23
CA ILE A 7 47.15 -97.77 57.15
C ILE A 7 46.23 -98.01 55.95
N MET A 8 45.94 -99.25 55.58
CA MET A 8 45.00 -99.57 54.48
C MET A 8 43.56 -99.17 54.82
N ILE A 9 43.09 -99.45 56.04
CA ILE A 9 41.75 -99.07 56.50
C ILE A 9 41.61 -97.54 56.57
N PHE A 10 42.66 -96.83 56.98
CA PHE A 10 42.69 -95.36 56.93
C PHE A 10 42.61 -94.85 55.48
N LYS A 11 43.35 -95.47 54.56
CA LYS A 11 43.34 -95.12 53.13
C LYS A 11 41.96 -95.34 52.50
N GLU A 12 41.30 -96.46 52.77
CA GLU A 12 39.93 -96.74 52.31
C GLU A 12 38.87 -95.82 52.94
N LYS A 13 39.02 -95.45 54.22
CA LYS A 13 38.13 -94.46 54.88
C LYS A 13 38.26 -93.05 54.30
N HIS A 14 39.42 -92.71 53.74
CA HIS A 14 39.74 -91.38 53.22
C HIS A 14 39.59 -91.25 51.69
N ILE A 15 39.53 -92.36 50.94
CA ILE A 15 39.15 -92.35 49.51
C ILE A 15 37.62 -92.33 49.42
N LYS A 16 37.02 -91.16 49.66
CA LYS A 16 35.57 -90.96 49.52
C LYS A 16 35.14 -90.41 48.16
N ILE A 17 36.11 -90.03 47.34
CA ILE A 17 35.90 -89.44 46.02
C ILE A 17 36.94 -90.06 45.09
N SER A 18 36.47 -90.58 43.96
CA SER A 18 37.30 -91.13 42.88
C SER A 18 37.84 -90.02 41.98
N ASP A 19 39.00 -90.23 41.36
CA ASP A 19 39.58 -89.29 40.39
C ASP A 19 38.62 -89.00 39.20
N SER A 20 37.78 -89.96 38.87
CA SER A 20 36.67 -89.82 37.90
C SER A 20 35.67 -88.74 38.33
N GLU A 21 35.22 -88.76 39.59
CA GLU A 21 34.28 -87.78 40.13
C GLU A 21 34.92 -86.38 40.20
N ILE A 22 36.21 -86.27 40.55
CA ILE A 22 36.94 -84.98 40.53
C ILE A 22 37.01 -84.43 39.10
N LYS A 23 37.32 -85.28 38.12
CA LYS A 23 37.41 -84.89 36.71
C LYS A 23 36.06 -84.40 36.18
N ASP A 24 34.97 -85.11 36.48
CA ASP A 24 33.62 -84.70 36.09
C ASP A 24 33.20 -83.38 36.75
N LEU A 25 33.55 -83.17 38.02
CA LEU A 25 33.26 -81.94 38.76
C LEU A 25 34.01 -80.74 38.17
N LEU A 26 35.30 -80.91 37.85
CA LEU A 26 36.10 -79.91 37.14
C LEU A 26 35.55 -79.60 35.76
N GLN A 27 35.14 -80.63 35.01
CA GLN A 27 34.60 -80.47 33.66
C GLN A 27 33.23 -79.77 33.67
N ASN A 28 32.41 -80.04 34.68
CA ASN A 28 31.15 -79.33 34.91
C ASN A 28 31.38 -77.88 35.35
N GLN A 29 32.36 -77.60 36.22
CA GLN A 29 32.76 -76.22 36.54
C GLN A 29 33.24 -75.46 35.30
N MET A 30 34.04 -76.10 34.44
CA MET A 30 34.53 -75.50 33.20
C MET A 30 33.37 -75.08 32.28
N LYS A 31 32.39 -75.97 32.08
CA LYS A 31 31.17 -75.68 31.30
C LYS A 31 30.35 -74.53 31.90
N LEU A 32 30.28 -74.45 33.23
CA LEU A 32 29.53 -73.42 33.94
C LEU A 32 30.21 -72.05 33.78
N ILE A 33 31.55 -72.02 33.87
CA ILE A 33 32.36 -70.82 33.61
C ILE A 33 32.18 -70.35 32.16
N ASP A 34 32.24 -71.26 31.18
CA ASP A 34 32.05 -70.93 29.77
C ASP A 34 30.64 -70.38 29.51
N HIS A 35 29.62 -70.96 30.13
CA HIS A 35 28.25 -70.46 30.01
C HIS A 35 28.09 -69.05 30.58
N ILE A 36 28.63 -68.80 31.78
CA ILE A 36 28.61 -67.46 32.40
C ILE A 36 29.34 -66.45 31.51
N LYS A 37 30.53 -66.81 31.00
CA LYS A 37 31.34 -65.95 30.14
C LYS A 37 30.62 -65.60 28.84
N ASN A 38 30.00 -66.59 28.19
CA ASN A 38 29.24 -66.37 26.97
C ASN A 38 28.01 -65.49 27.21
N LYS A 39 27.29 -65.70 28.32
CA LYS A 39 26.16 -64.84 28.70
C LYS A 39 26.60 -63.39 28.95
N GLN A 40 27.67 -63.18 29.72
CA GLN A 40 28.22 -61.85 29.94
C GLN A 40 28.65 -61.16 28.64
N ASN A 41 29.31 -61.88 27.73
CA ASN A 41 29.69 -61.32 26.44
C ASN A 41 28.49 -60.91 25.59
N GLN A 42 27.40 -61.69 25.65
CA GLN A 42 26.15 -61.37 24.97
C GLN A 42 25.51 -60.10 25.57
N ASP A 43 25.37 -60.05 26.90
CA ASP A 43 24.80 -58.88 27.60
C ASP A 43 25.60 -57.60 27.28
N VAL A 44 26.94 -57.68 27.30
CA VAL A 44 27.82 -56.55 26.95
C VAL A 44 27.67 -56.13 25.48
N SER A 45 27.50 -57.08 24.57
CA SER A 45 27.25 -56.79 23.16
C SER A 45 25.92 -56.08 22.97
N ASP A 46 24.86 -56.56 23.60
CA ASP A 46 23.51 -56.00 23.51
C ASP A 46 23.46 -54.59 24.13
N ASP A 47 24.11 -54.39 25.27
CA ASP A 47 24.26 -53.07 25.90
C ASP A 47 25.05 -52.11 25.02
N LYS A 48 26.13 -52.58 24.37
CA LYS A 48 26.90 -51.76 23.44
C LYS A 48 26.04 -51.29 22.27
N VAL A 49 25.25 -52.18 21.66
CA VAL A 49 24.32 -51.82 20.58
C VAL A 49 23.31 -50.80 21.08
N LYS A 50 22.72 -51.01 22.27
CA LYS A 50 21.75 -50.09 22.86
C LYS A 50 22.33 -48.72 23.16
N ILE A 51 23.55 -48.65 23.68
CA ILE A 51 24.28 -47.39 23.92
C ILE A 51 24.51 -46.66 22.60
N THR A 52 24.91 -47.36 21.54
CA THR A 52 25.14 -46.73 20.23
C THR A 52 23.84 -46.18 19.62
N ASP A 53 22.74 -46.92 19.69
CA ASP A 53 21.43 -46.46 19.20
C ASP A 53 20.92 -45.24 19.97
N LEU A 54 21.00 -45.28 21.30
CA LEU A 54 20.64 -44.14 22.15
C LEU A 54 21.52 -42.91 21.87
N THR A 55 22.83 -43.11 21.69
CA THR A 55 23.75 -42.02 21.34
C THR A 55 23.38 -41.38 20.01
N SER A 56 23.07 -42.17 18.99
CA SER A 56 22.61 -41.67 17.70
C SER A 56 21.31 -40.88 17.82
N LYS A 57 20.32 -41.39 18.57
CA LYS A 57 19.05 -40.68 18.82
C LYS A 57 19.24 -39.34 19.52
N VAL A 58 20.13 -39.28 20.52
CA VAL A 58 20.46 -38.05 21.23
C VAL A 58 21.10 -37.04 20.28
N ASN A 59 22.04 -37.48 19.44
CA ASN A 59 22.70 -36.61 18.47
C ASN A 59 21.70 -36.06 17.44
N SER A 60 20.83 -36.90 16.87
CA SER A 60 19.80 -36.45 15.94
C SER A 60 18.83 -35.45 16.60
N SER A 61 18.42 -35.70 17.84
CA SER A 61 17.55 -34.78 18.58
C SER A 61 18.23 -33.44 18.84
N LYS A 62 19.54 -33.45 19.14
CA LYS A 62 20.35 -32.24 19.34
C LYS A 62 20.46 -31.41 18.06
N GLU A 63 20.65 -32.05 16.91
CA GLU A 63 20.71 -31.39 15.61
C GLU A 63 19.37 -30.73 15.25
N ILE A 64 18.26 -31.45 15.44
CA ILE A 64 16.91 -30.92 15.24
C ILE A 64 16.69 -29.69 16.12
N LEU A 65 16.97 -29.79 17.42
CA LEU A 65 16.82 -28.69 18.36
C LEU A 65 17.65 -27.46 17.95
N GLN A 66 18.88 -27.67 17.47
CA GLN A 66 19.73 -26.58 17.00
C GLN A 66 19.14 -25.90 15.75
N SER A 67 18.59 -26.67 14.81
CA SER A 67 17.94 -26.13 13.60
C SER A 67 16.66 -25.35 13.93
N GLU A 68 15.87 -25.82 14.89
CA GLU A 68 14.67 -25.14 15.37
C GLU A 68 15.02 -23.84 16.07
N LYS A 69 16.08 -23.83 16.89
CA LYS A 69 16.59 -22.62 17.54
C LYS A 69 16.96 -21.55 16.52
N GLN A 70 17.72 -21.92 15.48
CA GLN A 70 18.10 -20.99 14.41
C GLN A 70 16.87 -20.46 13.65
N THR A 71 15.90 -21.33 13.39
CA THR A 71 14.64 -20.95 12.73
C THR A 71 13.83 -19.97 13.57
N LEU A 72 13.75 -20.18 14.89
CA LEU A 72 13.07 -19.29 15.82
C LEU A 72 13.75 -17.93 15.90
N GLU A 73 15.09 -17.90 15.94
CA GLU A 73 15.87 -16.67 15.97
C GLU A 73 15.67 -15.83 14.71
N TYR A 74 15.65 -16.49 13.53
CA TYR A 74 15.30 -15.83 12.27
C TYR A 74 13.88 -15.25 12.30
N LYS A 75 12.88 -16.05 12.70
CA LYS A 75 11.48 -15.61 12.80
C LYS A 75 11.33 -14.42 13.77
N ASN A 76 12.05 -14.43 14.88
CA ASN A 76 12.03 -13.35 15.86
C ASN A 76 12.60 -12.04 15.28
N ASN A 77 13.69 -12.11 14.52
CA ASN A 77 14.25 -10.95 13.83
C ASN A 77 13.27 -10.38 12.80
N VAL A 78 12.63 -11.25 12.01
CA VAL A 78 11.58 -10.84 11.05
C VAL A 78 10.41 -10.16 11.75
N LEU A 79 9.92 -10.73 12.86
CA LEU A 79 8.87 -10.12 13.69
C LEU A 79 9.26 -8.74 14.22
N SER A 80 10.51 -8.58 14.69
CA SER A 80 11.01 -7.28 15.14
C SER A 80 11.00 -6.23 14.02
N LYS A 81 11.37 -6.60 12.79
CA LYS A 81 11.27 -5.71 11.63
C LYS A 81 9.83 -5.31 11.31
N HIS A 82 8.90 -6.27 11.35
CA HIS A 82 7.47 -5.98 11.15
C HIS A 82 6.92 -5.04 12.23
N LEU A 83 7.35 -5.21 13.47
CA LEU A 83 6.93 -4.34 14.57
C LEU A 83 7.39 -2.89 14.35
N ASN A 84 8.63 -2.68 13.90
CA ASN A 84 9.12 -1.35 13.52
C ASN A 84 8.27 -0.75 12.39
N HIS A 85 7.97 -1.53 11.35
CA HIS A 85 7.13 -1.04 10.25
C HIS A 85 5.71 -0.66 10.70
N ILE A 86 5.12 -1.42 11.62
CA ILE A 86 3.82 -1.09 12.23
C ILE A 86 3.90 0.25 12.99
N THR A 87 4.99 0.51 13.71
CA THR A 87 5.17 1.78 14.42
C THR A 87 5.30 2.97 13.47
N GLU A 88 6.01 2.82 12.35
CA GLU A 88 6.13 3.83 11.30
C GLU A 88 4.76 4.16 10.69
N LEU A 89 4.02 3.14 10.25
CA LEU A 89 2.67 3.29 9.68
C LEU A 89 1.70 3.95 10.66
N LYS A 90 1.79 3.62 11.95
CA LYS A 90 0.96 4.27 12.98
C LYS A 90 1.31 5.75 13.11
N GLY A 91 2.59 6.11 13.02
CA GLY A 91 3.03 7.50 13.00
C GLY A 91 2.50 8.27 11.79
N GLU A 92 2.57 7.67 10.60
CA GLU A 92 2.07 8.25 9.35
C GLU A 92 0.54 8.43 9.37
N LYS A 93 -0.19 7.41 9.85
CA LYS A 93 -1.64 7.50 10.05
C LYS A 93 -2.04 8.68 10.93
N ASN A 94 -1.30 8.92 12.01
CA ASN A 94 -1.58 10.05 12.91
C ASN A 94 -1.35 11.39 12.21
N LYS A 95 -0.27 11.53 11.42
CA LYS A 95 -0.02 12.74 10.62
C LYS A 95 -1.17 13.04 9.66
N PHE A 96 -1.66 12.02 8.95
CA PHE A 96 -2.79 12.19 8.04
C PHE A 96 -4.08 12.55 8.77
N LEU A 97 -4.32 12.03 9.97
CA LEU A 97 -5.48 12.41 10.78
C LEU A 97 -5.42 13.89 11.17
N ASP A 98 -4.27 14.38 11.60
CA ASP A 98 -4.07 15.78 11.97
C ASP A 98 -4.24 16.71 10.76
N GLU A 99 -3.65 16.35 9.61
CA GLU A 99 -3.80 17.10 8.36
C GLU A 99 -5.27 17.16 7.91
N ASN A 100 -5.97 16.03 7.96
CA ASN A 100 -7.38 15.98 7.57
C ASN A 100 -8.26 16.84 8.49
N GLN A 101 -7.98 16.88 9.79
CA GLN A 101 -8.66 17.79 10.71
C GLN A 101 -8.39 19.26 10.36
N GLN A 102 -7.15 19.62 10.04
CA GLN A 102 -6.81 20.99 9.63
C GLN A 102 -7.50 21.39 8.33
N LEU A 103 -7.53 20.51 7.34
CA LEU A 103 -8.21 20.74 6.07
C LEU A 103 -9.73 20.89 6.26
N GLU A 104 -10.34 20.08 7.12
CA GLU A 104 -11.75 20.19 7.46
C GLU A 104 -12.06 21.56 8.11
N LEU A 105 -11.21 22.03 9.02
CA LEU A 105 -11.33 23.37 9.62
C LEU A 105 -11.21 24.47 8.57
N GLN A 106 -10.25 24.37 7.64
CA GLN A 106 -10.09 25.33 6.55
C GLN A 106 -11.30 25.34 5.62
N ARG A 107 -11.80 24.16 5.24
CA ARG A 107 -13.02 24.02 4.42
C ARG A 107 -14.22 24.68 5.10
N ASN A 108 -14.38 24.48 6.40
CA ASN A 108 -15.49 25.07 7.16
C ASN A 108 -15.36 26.60 7.27
N LYS A 109 -14.14 27.14 7.39
CA LYS A 109 -13.89 28.59 7.30
C LYS A 109 -14.27 29.15 5.93
N LEU A 110 -13.88 28.47 4.85
CA LEU A 110 -14.22 28.89 3.49
C LEU A 110 -15.73 28.80 3.21
N LYS A 111 -16.39 27.73 3.67
CA LYS A 111 -17.84 27.55 3.53
C LYS A 111 -18.64 28.64 4.26
N THR A 112 -18.13 29.12 5.40
CA THR A 112 -18.76 30.19 6.19
C THR A 112 -18.33 31.59 5.77
N CYS A 113 -17.30 31.71 4.93
CA CYS A 113 -16.84 32.99 4.40
C CYS A 113 -17.94 33.61 3.54
N LYS A 114 -18.57 34.67 4.06
CA LYS A 114 -19.56 35.44 3.30
C LYS A 114 -18.85 36.27 2.25
N ARG A 115 -19.39 36.29 1.04
CA ARG A 115 -18.94 37.20 -0.02
C ARG A 115 -18.97 38.64 0.50
N ASN A 116 -17.96 39.42 0.17
CA ASN A 116 -17.94 40.84 0.48
C ASN A 116 -19.12 41.51 -0.23
N LEU A 117 -20.09 42.01 0.55
CA LEU A 117 -21.29 42.63 0.01
C LEU A 117 -21.00 43.88 -0.82
N LYS A 118 -19.92 44.61 -0.50
CA LYS A 118 -19.52 45.81 -1.25
C LYS A 118 -18.98 45.43 -2.63
N ASP A 119 -18.07 44.45 -2.67
CA ASP A 119 -17.48 43.98 -3.93
C ASP A 119 -18.54 43.32 -4.80
N GLN A 120 -19.44 42.54 -4.20
CA GLN A 120 -20.56 41.94 -4.92
C GLN A 120 -21.49 43.00 -5.51
N ALA A 121 -21.86 44.02 -4.72
CA ALA A 121 -22.69 45.11 -5.22
C ALA A 121 -22.02 45.89 -6.35
N LEU A 122 -20.70 46.12 -6.26
CA LEU A 122 -19.92 46.77 -7.31
C LEU A 122 -19.91 45.93 -8.60
N LEU A 123 -19.68 44.62 -8.50
CA LEU A 123 -19.73 43.71 -9.64
C LEU A 123 -21.12 43.65 -10.29
N ASP A 124 -22.17 43.61 -9.47
CA ASP A 124 -23.55 43.59 -9.97
C ASP A 124 -23.92 44.91 -10.64
N GLN A 125 -23.47 46.04 -10.11
CA GLN A 125 -23.59 47.34 -10.78
C GLN A 125 -22.83 47.37 -12.10
N GLY A 126 -21.61 46.85 -12.15
CA GLY A 126 -20.79 46.76 -13.37
C GLY A 126 -21.48 45.91 -14.46
N ARG A 127 -21.97 44.72 -14.10
CA ARG A 127 -22.72 43.84 -14.99
C ARG A 127 -23.98 44.51 -15.52
N ARG A 128 -24.73 45.20 -14.66
CA ARG A 128 -25.95 45.93 -15.06
C ARG A 128 -25.62 47.05 -16.04
N LYS A 129 -24.59 47.86 -15.77
CA LYS A 129 -24.15 48.93 -16.68
C LYS A 129 -23.71 48.36 -18.02
N PHE A 130 -22.90 47.30 -18.03
CA PHE A 130 -22.45 46.65 -19.25
C PHE A 130 -23.62 46.12 -20.09
N ALA A 131 -24.57 45.43 -19.44
CA ALA A 131 -25.78 44.93 -20.12
C ALA A 131 -26.62 46.07 -20.71
N LEU A 132 -26.76 47.19 -19.99
CA LEU A 132 -27.44 48.38 -20.49
C LEU A 132 -26.73 48.96 -21.71
N TYR A 133 -25.41 49.15 -21.67
CA TYR A 133 -24.67 49.65 -22.83
C TYR A 133 -24.83 48.72 -24.04
N LYS A 134 -24.69 47.41 -23.84
CA LYS A 134 -24.90 46.42 -24.90
C LYS A 134 -26.32 46.48 -25.47
N GLU A 135 -27.33 46.64 -24.61
CA GLU A 135 -28.72 46.76 -25.06
C GLU A 135 -29.00 48.10 -25.75
N PHE A 136 -28.43 49.22 -25.31
CA PHE A 136 -28.69 50.52 -25.92
C PHE A 136 -27.97 50.69 -27.25
N THR A 137 -26.68 50.34 -27.32
CA THR A 137 -25.89 50.56 -28.52
C THR A 137 -26.02 49.43 -29.52
N LYS A 138 -26.37 48.22 -29.06
CA LYS A 138 -26.36 46.99 -29.86
C LYS A 138 -25.00 46.64 -30.48
N ILE A 139 -23.95 47.33 -30.06
CA ILE A 139 -22.57 47.09 -30.49
C ILE A 139 -22.00 45.90 -29.74
N HIS A 140 -21.43 44.98 -30.50
CA HIS A 140 -20.60 43.89 -30.03
C HIS A 140 -19.15 44.22 -30.37
N TRP A 141 -18.40 44.64 -29.37
CA TRP A 141 -17.00 45.01 -29.51
C TRP A 141 -16.13 43.79 -29.87
N ASP A 142 -15.19 43.99 -30.79
CA ASP A 142 -14.14 43.03 -31.10
C ASP A 142 -12.95 43.29 -30.15
N TYR A 143 -12.90 42.51 -29.07
CA TYR A 143 -11.88 42.69 -28.04
C TYR A 143 -10.50 42.21 -28.46
N GLU A 144 -10.39 41.37 -29.50
CA GLU A 144 -9.09 40.86 -29.99
C GLU A 144 -8.32 41.96 -30.74
N LYS A 145 -9.04 42.85 -31.42
CA LYS A 145 -8.46 43.97 -32.20
C LYS A 145 -8.35 45.28 -31.42
N LEU A 146 -8.69 45.25 -30.13
CA LEU A 146 -8.78 46.45 -29.30
C LEU A 146 -7.44 47.18 -29.17
N GLU A 147 -6.30 46.50 -29.31
CA GLU A 147 -4.98 47.14 -29.24
C GLU A 147 -4.71 48.04 -30.45
N GLU A 148 -5.14 47.63 -31.64
CA GLU A 148 -4.84 48.29 -32.92
C GLU A 148 -5.94 49.25 -33.37
N SER A 149 -7.20 48.91 -33.10
CA SER A 149 -8.36 49.62 -33.62
C SER A 149 -9.56 49.57 -32.67
N ILE A 150 -10.50 50.47 -32.89
CA ILE A 150 -11.82 50.46 -32.24
C ILE A 150 -12.78 49.83 -33.21
N ALA A 151 -12.96 48.51 -33.07
CA ALA A 151 -13.74 47.70 -33.99
C ALA A 151 -14.89 46.96 -33.28
N GLY A 152 -15.97 46.74 -34.02
CA GLY A 152 -17.14 46.07 -33.49
C GLY A 152 -18.20 45.81 -34.54
N ASN A 153 -19.24 45.10 -34.13
CA ASN A 153 -20.37 44.75 -34.98
C ASN A 153 -21.67 45.30 -34.37
N VAL A 154 -22.49 45.95 -35.18
CA VAL A 154 -23.84 46.38 -34.79
C VAL A 154 -24.84 45.28 -35.16
N SER A 155 -25.82 45.02 -34.29
CA SER A 155 -26.81 43.94 -34.47
C SER A 155 -28.22 44.40 -34.15
N ASP A 156 -29.25 43.79 -34.75
CA ASP A 156 -30.66 44.04 -34.41
C ASP A 156 -31.23 43.05 -33.37
N LYS A 157 -30.34 42.36 -32.63
CA LYS A 157 -30.57 41.16 -31.80
C LYS A 157 -30.76 39.84 -32.56
N LYS A 158 -31.20 39.85 -33.82
CA LYS A 158 -31.47 38.63 -34.60
C LYS A 158 -30.35 38.35 -35.61
N LYS A 159 -29.75 39.39 -36.18
CA LYS A 159 -28.74 39.34 -37.22
C LYS A 159 -27.70 40.45 -37.02
N TYR A 160 -26.49 40.19 -37.50
CA TYR A 160 -25.47 41.22 -37.65
C TYR A 160 -25.87 42.13 -38.82
N ILE A 161 -25.80 43.44 -38.58
CA ILE A 161 -26.18 44.45 -39.56
C ILE A 161 -24.92 44.94 -40.27
N HIS A 162 -23.93 45.39 -39.48
CA HIS A 162 -22.76 46.07 -40.01
C HIS A 162 -21.54 45.92 -39.10
N HIS A 163 -20.34 45.86 -39.70
CA HIS A 163 -19.05 45.83 -39.02
C HIS A 163 -18.33 47.16 -39.23
N PHE A 164 -17.82 47.76 -38.17
CA PHE A 164 -17.00 48.97 -38.23
C PHE A 164 -15.62 48.72 -37.61
N SER A 165 -14.62 49.47 -38.07
CA SER A 165 -13.26 49.44 -37.55
C SER A 165 -12.57 50.78 -37.76
N TYR A 166 -12.29 51.47 -36.65
CA TYR A 166 -11.64 52.79 -36.66
C TYR A 166 -10.21 52.70 -36.14
N SER A 167 -9.23 53.16 -36.93
CA SER A 167 -7.84 53.23 -36.47
C SER A 167 -7.70 54.23 -35.33
N LYS A 168 -6.91 53.89 -34.30
CA LYS A 168 -6.65 54.75 -33.14
C LYS A 168 -5.84 56.00 -33.48
N GLU A 169 -5.06 55.96 -34.55
CA GLU A 169 -4.11 57.02 -34.90
C GLU A 169 -4.78 58.23 -35.58
N GLU A 170 -5.90 58.03 -36.29
CA GLU A 170 -6.47 59.06 -37.17
C GLU A 170 -7.80 59.65 -36.69
N ASN A 171 -8.56 59.00 -35.80
CA ASN A 171 -9.99 59.33 -35.59
C ASN A 171 -10.48 59.44 -34.13
N THR A 172 -9.61 59.70 -33.16
CA THR A 172 -10.04 59.75 -31.74
C THR A 172 -10.86 60.99 -31.35
N LYS A 173 -10.76 62.09 -32.11
CA LYS A 173 -11.44 63.36 -31.76
C LYS A 173 -12.96 63.35 -32.02
N ASP A 174 -13.45 62.53 -32.95
CA ASP A 174 -14.87 62.47 -33.32
C ASP A 174 -15.51 61.08 -33.21
N LEU A 175 -14.81 60.15 -32.55
CA LEU A 175 -15.23 58.75 -32.41
C LEU A 175 -16.66 58.60 -31.86
N SER A 176 -17.05 59.44 -30.90
CA SER A 176 -18.40 59.36 -30.34
C SER A 176 -19.48 59.60 -31.40
N ASN A 177 -19.28 60.57 -32.30
CA ASN A 177 -20.24 60.85 -33.36
C ASN A 177 -20.25 59.74 -34.42
N LEU A 178 -19.08 59.20 -34.76
CA LEU A 178 -18.96 58.04 -35.64
C LEU A 178 -19.72 56.83 -35.08
N LEU A 179 -19.52 56.50 -33.79
CA LEU A 179 -20.25 55.40 -33.15
C LEU A 179 -21.76 55.64 -33.06
N TRP A 180 -22.20 56.87 -32.82
CA TRP A 180 -23.63 57.19 -32.87
C TRP A 180 -24.21 57.09 -34.28
N GLN A 181 -23.42 57.42 -35.31
CA GLN A 181 -23.81 57.21 -36.70
C GLN A 181 -23.96 55.73 -37.02
N GLU A 182 -23.06 54.86 -36.55
CA GLU A 182 -23.18 53.40 -36.69
C GLU A 182 -24.48 52.88 -36.05
N ILE A 183 -24.80 53.37 -34.85
CA ILE A 183 -26.05 53.02 -34.15
C ILE A 183 -27.25 53.53 -34.96
N TYR A 184 -27.24 54.77 -35.43
CA TYR A 184 -28.35 55.36 -36.18
C TYR A 184 -28.62 54.61 -37.50
N GLN A 185 -27.57 54.33 -38.28
CA GLN A 185 -27.69 53.59 -39.53
C GLN A 185 -28.30 52.20 -39.31
N SER A 186 -27.98 51.56 -38.19
CA SER A 186 -28.54 50.26 -37.82
C SER A 186 -30.06 50.29 -37.53
N VAL A 187 -30.57 51.42 -37.03
CA VAL A 187 -32.00 51.64 -36.80
C VAL A 187 -32.71 52.02 -38.11
N ALA A 188 -32.15 52.96 -38.88
CA ALA A 188 -32.73 53.39 -40.15
C ALA A 188 -32.81 52.27 -41.20
N TYR A 189 -31.80 51.39 -41.25
CA TYR A 189 -31.81 50.22 -42.14
C TYR A 189 -32.96 49.26 -41.83
N LYS A 190 -33.36 49.16 -40.55
CA LYS A 190 -34.48 48.34 -40.12
C LYS A 190 -35.81 48.92 -40.58
N ASP A 191 -36.01 50.23 -40.42
CA ASP A 191 -37.23 50.92 -40.82
C ASP A 191 -37.46 50.87 -42.34
N HIS A 192 -36.39 50.97 -43.14
CA HIS A 192 -36.46 50.85 -44.60
C HIS A 192 -36.75 49.42 -45.09
N LYS A 193 -36.25 48.40 -44.38
CA LYS A 193 -36.55 47.01 -44.73
C LYS A 193 -37.99 46.63 -44.40
N ASP A 194 -38.50 47.10 -43.26
CA ASP A 194 -39.90 46.89 -42.87
C ASP A 194 -40.89 47.67 -43.78
N THR A 195 -40.46 48.75 -44.45
CA THR A 195 -41.29 49.43 -45.48
C THR A 195 -41.26 48.69 -46.83
N TYR A 196 -40.11 48.21 -47.28
CA TYR A 196 -40.00 47.43 -48.53
C TYR A 196 -40.73 46.08 -48.47
N ASP A 197 -40.73 45.41 -47.31
CA ASP A 197 -41.47 44.16 -47.14
C ASP A 197 -43.00 44.39 -47.07
N ASN A 198 -43.46 45.59 -46.71
CA ASN A 198 -44.90 45.94 -46.72
C ASN A 198 -45.39 46.46 -48.08
N GLU A 199 -44.55 47.16 -48.85
CA GLU A 199 -44.91 47.61 -50.21
C GLU A 199 -44.95 46.45 -51.22
N ASN A 200 -44.13 45.41 -51.03
CA ASN A 200 -44.14 44.20 -51.87
C ASN A 200 -45.33 43.24 -51.60
N VAL A 201 -46.18 43.52 -50.61
CA VAL A 201 -47.40 42.73 -50.32
C VAL A 201 -48.64 43.29 -51.02
N VAL A 202 -48.58 44.51 -51.59
CA VAL A 202 -49.73 45.18 -52.24
C VAL A 202 -49.79 44.97 -53.76
N GLN A 203 -48.86 44.21 -54.34
CA GLN A 203 -48.94 43.75 -55.73
C GLN A 203 -49.02 42.22 -55.80
N ASN A 204 -50.22 41.69 -55.52
CA ASN A 204 -50.76 40.46 -56.11
C ASN A 204 -52.28 40.44 -55.94
#